data_AF-A0A7C6ADJ5-F1
#
_entry.id   AF-A0A7C6ADJ5-F1
#
_cell.length_a   1.000
_cell.length_b   1.000
_cell.length_c   1.000
_cell.angle_alpha   90.00
_cell.angle_beta   90.00
_cell.angle_gamma   90.00
#
_symmetry.space_group_name_H-M   'P 1'
#
loop_
_entity.id
_entity.type
_entity.pdbx_description
1 polymer ?
#
loop_
_entity_poly.entity_id
_entity_poly.type
_entity_poly.pdbx_seq_one_letter_code
_entity_poly.pdbx_strand_id
1 'polypeptide(L)'
;MEIIIFFIFFTSEKCVELHFASSVPIIDGFIEELWQMADSAYGFVQNMPYEKCPPSDETVVYLLQDENNLYVAFRCWTKNTKPVNLMSTKDDAVAVYLDTFGNKITAYAFVVYVGGGYIDGIILDDGRSADDSWDGVWNYGVKIYDDRYEVEIKISFKSIHYKKGLNEWGVNFKRDIIVNQEVDYWVEVSQEEGFRVSKFGVLKGISSNVTGYHFEVYPEGFFRLDKVSLEAAEFKLKGSLNLKWDVTSQTTLNATAFPDFAQIESDPFTLNLSQYETYLSERRPFFIEGFE
;
A
#
# COMPACT_ATOMS: atom_id res chain seq x y z
N MET A 1 51.86 21.20 -1.35
CA MET A 1 51.05 21.00 -2.56
C MET A 1 49.87 20.16 -2.13
N GLU A 2 48.78 20.81 -1.70
CA GLU A 2 47.58 20.11 -1.23
C GLU A 2 46.75 19.71 -2.45
N ILE A 3 46.49 18.42 -2.59
CA ILE A 3 45.62 17.87 -3.62
C ILE A 3 44.21 17.90 -3.04
N ILE A 4 43.41 18.86 -3.49
CA ILE A 4 41.97 18.90 -3.22
C ILE A 4 41.32 17.88 -4.15
N ILE A 5 40.83 16.78 -3.59
CA ILE A 5 40.02 15.79 -4.31
C ILE A 5 38.57 16.29 -4.29
N PHE A 6 38.10 16.77 -5.45
CA PHE A 6 36.68 17.02 -5.68
C PHE A 6 35.99 15.69 -5.96
N PHE A 7 35.16 15.22 -5.01
CA PHE A 7 34.17 14.18 -5.30
C PHE A 7 32.97 14.85 -5.98
N ILE A 8 32.82 14.61 -7.28
CA ILE A 8 31.59 14.92 -8.00
C ILE A 8 30.60 13.81 -7.63
N PHE A 9 29.65 14.11 -6.75
CA PHE A 9 28.50 13.25 -6.52
C PHE A 9 27.52 13.46 -7.67
N PHE A 10 27.49 12.52 -8.62
CA PHE A 10 26.33 12.36 -9.48
C PHE A 10 25.24 11.70 -8.64
N THR A 11 24.20 12.43 -8.26
CA THR A 11 22.97 11.83 -7.76
C THR A 11 22.27 11.18 -8.95
N SER A 12 22.63 9.92 -9.27
CA SER A 12 21.84 9.14 -10.20
C SER A 12 20.50 8.83 -9.56
N GLU A 13 19.42 9.11 -10.26
CA GLU A 13 18.08 8.66 -9.89
C GLU A 13 18.11 7.14 -9.66
N LYS A 14 17.68 6.68 -8.48
CA LYS A 14 17.64 5.25 -8.17
C LYS A 14 16.64 4.57 -9.10
N CYS A 15 17.04 3.47 -9.70
CA CYS A 15 16.27 2.74 -10.70
C CYS A 15 16.35 1.25 -10.42
N VAL A 16 15.25 0.54 -10.67
CA VAL A 16 15.18 -0.93 -10.64
C VAL A 16 14.29 -1.39 -11.79
N GLU A 17 14.64 -2.50 -12.44
CA GLU A 17 13.94 -3.00 -13.62
C GLU A 17 13.11 -4.25 -13.31
N LEU A 18 11.89 -4.31 -13.86
CA LEU A 18 11.05 -5.50 -13.77
C LEU A 18 11.47 -6.53 -14.81
N HIS A 19 11.87 -7.69 -14.33
CA HIS A 19 12.07 -8.85 -15.17
C HIS A 19 10.81 -9.71 -15.22
N PHE A 20 10.55 -10.26 -16.41
CA PHE A 20 9.40 -11.11 -16.64
C PHE A 20 9.69 -12.54 -16.17
N ALA A 21 8.87 -13.05 -15.25
CA ALA A 21 8.98 -14.41 -14.74
C ALA A 21 8.04 -15.35 -15.53
N SER A 22 8.59 -16.43 -16.08
CA SER A 22 7.78 -17.45 -16.78
C SER A 22 7.08 -18.43 -15.83
N SER A 23 7.54 -18.49 -14.58
CA SER A 23 6.92 -19.26 -13.50
C SER A 23 6.52 -18.32 -12.36
N VAL A 24 5.39 -18.61 -11.75
CA VAL A 24 4.79 -17.78 -10.70
C VAL A 24 5.41 -18.12 -9.34
N PRO A 25 5.91 -17.14 -8.57
CA PRO A 25 6.35 -17.38 -7.20
C PRO A 25 5.18 -17.80 -6.32
N ILE A 26 5.42 -18.75 -5.41
CA ILE A 26 4.47 -19.09 -4.36
C ILE A 26 4.61 -18.07 -3.25
N ILE A 27 3.52 -17.37 -2.92
CA ILE A 27 3.54 -16.32 -1.89
C ILE A 27 3.39 -16.97 -0.52
N ASP A 28 4.52 -17.36 0.08
CA ASP A 28 4.59 -18.00 1.41
C ASP A 28 5.66 -17.36 2.32
N GLY A 29 6.31 -16.30 1.85
CA GLY A 29 7.38 -15.59 2.55
C GLY A 29 8.74 -16.27 2.39
N PHE A 30 8.90 -17.24 1.50
CA PHE A 30 10.19 -17.89 1.21
C PHE A 30 10.74 -17.44 -0.14
N ILE A 31 11.84 -16.69 -0.10
CA ILE A 31 12.52 -16.27 -1.33
C ILE A 31 13.27 -17.45 -1.94
N GLU A 32 12.59 -18.15 -2.84
CA GLU A 32 13.10 -19.28 -3.63
C GLU A 32 14.07 -18.88 -4.76
N GLU A 33 14.60 -19.88 -5.47
CA GLU A 33 15.64 -19.69 -6.50
C GLU A 33 15.16 -18.83 -7.68
N LEU A 34 13.86 -18.85 -7.98
CA LEU A 34 13.23 -18.00 -9.00
C LEU A 34 13.65 -16.53 -8.87
N TRP A 35 13.68 -16.01 -7.64
CA TRP A 35 13.98 -14.60 -7.36
C TRP A 35 15.39 -14.17 -7.76
N GLN A 36 16.30 -15.11 -8.04
CA GLN A 36 17.65 -14.77 -8.52
C GLN A 36 17.67 -14.15 -9.93
N MET A 37 16.59 -14.32 -10.70
CA MET A 37 16.47 -13.65 -12.00
C MET A 37 15.96 -12.21 -11.89
N ALA A 38 15.46 -11.81 -10.72
CA ALA A 38 14.95 -10.46 -10.49
C ALA A 38 16.09 -9.44 -10.48
N ASP A 39 15.80 -8.22 -10.93
CA ASP A 39 16.61 -7.09 -10.49
C ASP A 39 16.32 -6.79 -9.01
N SER A 40 17.22 -6.07 -8.36
CA SER A 40 17.12 -5.80 -6.93
C SER A 40 17.40 -4.35 -6.55
N ALA A 41 16.55 -3.82 -5.68
CA ALA A 41 16.74 -2.56 -4.99
C ALA A 41 17.48 -2.80 -3.66
N TYR A 42 18.67 -2.21 -3.55
CA TYR A 42 19.52 -2.27 -2.35
C TYR A 42 20.11 -0.88 -2.02
N GLY A 43 20.92 -0.82 -0.95
CA GLY A 43 21.58 0.41 -0.52
C GLY A 43 20.61 1.40 0.10
N PHE A 44 19.71 0.92 0.96
CA PHE A 44 18.79 1.73 1.75
C PHE A 44 19.56 2.76 2.59
N VAL A 45 18.89 3.85 2.95
CA VAL A 45 19.43 4.90 3.81
C VAL A 45 18.46 5.17 4.95
N GLN A 46 19.00 5.45 6.13
CA GLN A 46 18.21 5.83 7.29
C GLN A 46 17.57 7.19 7.08
N ASN A 47 16.28 7.27 7.38
CA ASN A 47 15.58 8.52 7.65
C ASN A 47 15.59 8.81 9.16
N MET A 48 15.29 7.81 9.99
CA MET A 48 15.37 7.87 11.45
C MET A 48 16.26 6.75 11.98
N PRO A 49 16.96 6.94 13.11
CA PRO A 49 17.10 8.20 13.85
C PRO A 49 18.14 9.15 13.24
N TYR A 50 19.04 8.65 12.40
CA TYR A 50 20.14 9.41 11.82
C TYR A 50 19.99 9.50 10.30
N GLU A 51 19.50 10.64 9.82
CA GLU A 51 19.26 10.87 8.39
C GLU A 51 20.54 10.64 7.56
N LYS A 52 20.42 9.92 6.43
CA LYS A 52 21.50 9.58 5.47
C LYS A 52 22.57 8.63 5.98
N CYS A 53 22.42 8.08 7.19
CA CYS A 53 23.33 7.03 7.66
C CYS A 53 22.99 5.69 7.00
N PRO A 54 23.98 4.77 6.89
CA PRO A 54 23.69 3.39 6.54
C PRO A 54 22.74 2.75 7.56
N PRO A 55 21.81 1.88 7.12
CA PRO A 55 20.92 1.15 8.01
C PRO A 55 21.73 0.23 8.93
N SER A 56 21.19 -0.04 10.12
CA SER A 56 21.79 -0.96 11.08
C SER A 56 21.82 -2.38 10.52
N ASP A 57 20.73 -2.79 9.86
CA ASP A 57 20.61 -4.08 9.20
C ASP A 57 20.23 -3.91 7.72
N GLU A 58 20.91 -4.68 6.86
CA GLU A 58 20.74 -4.61 5.41
C GLU A 58 19.34 -5.06 4.97
N THR A 59 18.83 -4.42 3.92
CA THR A 59 17.58 -4.79 3.25
C THR A 59 17.78 -4.84 1.74
N VAL A 60 17.25 -5.89 1.12
CA VAL A 60 17.25 -6.07 -0.33
C VAL A 60 15.83 -6.35 -0.79
N VAL A 61 15.39 -5.68 -1.85
CA VAL A 61 14.07 -5.89 -2.45
C VAL A 61 14.23 -6.43 -3.86
N TYR A 62 13.52 -7.50 -4.18
CA TYR A 62 13.52 -8.13 -5.50
C TYR A 62 12.19 -7.85 -6.19
N LEU A 63 12.23 -7.58 -7.49
CA LEU A 63 11.02 -7.27 -8.26
C LEU A 63 10.91 -8.14 -9.52
N LEU A 64 9.73 -8.74 -9.67
CA LEU A 64 9.35 -9.55 -10.83
C LEU A 64 7.95 -9.16 -11.29
N GLN A 65 7.63 -9.49 -12.54
CA GLN A 65 6.26 -9.43 -13.05
C GLN A 65 5.94 -10.67 -13.87
N ASP A 66 4.66 -11.01 -13.95
CA ASP A 66 4.13 -11.88 -15.00
C ASP A 66 3.11 -11.09 -15.86
N GLU A 67 2.32 -11.78 -16.67
CA GLU A 67 1.30 -11.12 -17.51
C GLU A 67 0.22 -10.38 -16.70
N ASN A 68 -0.02 -10.76 -15.45
CA ASN A 68 -1.18 -10.35 -14.65
C ASN A 68 -0.83 -9.68 -13.31
N ASN A 69 0.40 -9.87 -12.81
CA ASN A 69 0.77 -9.52 -11.45
C ASN A 69 2.17 -8.89 -11.39
N LEU A 70 2.31 -7.99 -10.43
CA LEU A 70 3.57 -7.49 -9.90
C LEU A 70 3.92 -8.28 -8.63
N TYR A 71 5.18 -8.69 -8.52
CA TYR A 71 5.71 -9.41 -7.38
C TYR A 71 6.86 -8.63 -6.75
N VAL A 72 6.82 -8.48 -5.43
CA VAL A 72 7.84 -7.77 -4.65
C VAL A 72 8.24 -8.67 -3.48
N ALA A 73 9.53 -8.94 -3.33
CA ALA A 73 10.05 -9.69 -2.18
C ALA A 73 11.08 -8.87 -1.40
N PHE A 74 10.89 -8.78 -0.10
CA PHE A 74 11.84 -8.15 0.82
C PHE A 74 12.65 -9.24 1.54
N ARG A 75 13.97 -9.10 1.49
CA ARG A 75 14.90 -9.81 2.39
C ARG A 75 15.47 -8.81 3.38
N CYS A 76 15.08 -8.98 4.64
CA CYS A 76 15.42 -8.06 5.72
C CYS A 76 16.31 -8.77 6.74
N TRP A 77 17.60 -8.44 6.76
CA TRP A 77 18.54 -9.03 7.71
C TRP A 77 18.26 -8.55 9.13
N THR A 78 18.58 -9.37 10.13
CA THR A 78 18.35 -9.09 11.55
C THR A 78 19.60 -9.50 12.35
N LYS A 79 20.78 -9.02 11.90
CA LYS A 79 22.08 -9.41 12.46
C LYS A 79 22.31 -8.73 13.82
N ASN A 80 21.83 -7.49 13.95
CA ASN A 80 22.04 -6.69 15.15
C ASN A 80 20.90 -6.82 16.16
N THR A 81 19.67 -6.96 15.67
CA THR A 81 18.49 -7.00 16.52
C THR A 81 17.44 -7.97 15.99
N LYS A 82 16.68 -8.60 16.88
CA LYS A 82 15.55 -9.46 16.49
C LYS A 82 14.32 -8.61 16.15
N PRO A 83 13.52 -9.00 15.14
CA PRO A 83 12.35 -8.23 14.75
C PRO A 83 11.30 -8.25 15.86
N VAL A 84 10.60 -7.14 16.05
CA VAL A 84 9.46 -7.05 16.97
C VAL A 84 8.25 -7.69 16.30
N ASN A 85 7.65 -8.69 16.98
CA ASN A 85 6.45 -9.38 16.53
C ASN A 85 5.49 -9.52 17.72
N LEU A 86 4.61 -8.54 17.87
CA LEU A 86 3.58 -8.45 18.91
C LEU A 86 2.18 -8.73 18.34
N MET A 87 2.07 -9.08 17.06
CA MET A 87 0.81 -9.23 16.32
C MET A 87 0.03 -7.91 16.31
N SER A 88 0.74 -6.80 16.05
CA SER A 88 0.18 -5.45 16.14
C SER A 88 0.78 -4.51 15.10
N THR A 89 0.23 -3.29 14.99
CA THR A 89 0.79 -2.22 14.15
C THR A 89 2.10 -1.63 14.68
N LYS A 90 2.62 -2.15 15.80
CA LYS A 90 3.90 -1.79 16.41
C LYS A 90 4.98 -2.85 16.16
N ASP A 91 4.76 -3.71 15.18
CA ASP A 91 5.71 -4.73 14.74
C ASP A 91 6.66 -4.14 13.69
N ASP A 92 7.80 -4.78 13.48
CA ASP A 92 8.65 -4.49 12.32
C ASP A 92 7.82 -4.62 11.05
N ALA A 93 8.08 -3.75 10.07
CA ALA A 93 7.26 -3.68 8.87
C ALA A 93 8.10 -3.36 7.63
N VAL A 94 7.58 -3.76 6.48
CA VAL A 94 8.06 -3.31 5.17
C VAL A 94 6.92 -2.65 4.42
N ALA A 95 7.25 -1.67 3.58
CA ALA A 95 6.28 -1.05 2.70
C ALA A 95 6.81 -0.89 1.28
N VAL A 96 5.92 -1.05 0.31
CA VAL A 96 6.13 -0.68 -1.10
C VAL A 96 5.15 0.43 -1.48
N TYR A 97 5.68 1.46 -2.12
CA TYR A 97 4.91 2.60 -2.61
C TYR A 97 5.01 2.68 -4.13
N LEU A 98 3.89 2.82 -4.83
CA LEU A 98 3.83 2.77 -6.31
C LEU A 98 3.03 3.94 -6.90
N ASP A 99 3.71 4.84 -7.64
CA ASP A 99 3.06 5.80 -8.53
C ASP A 99 2.85 5.15 -9.90
N THR A 100 1.66 4.57 -10.07
CA THR A 100 1.25 3.83 -11.27
C THR A 100 0.72 4.73 -12.39
N PHE A 101 0.54 6.02 -12.11
CA PHE A 101 0.04 7.01 -13.06
C PHE A 101 1.17 7.89 -13.64
N GLY A 102 2.34 7.89 -13.00
CA GLY A 102 3.48 8.74 -13.32
C GLY A 102 3.18 10.22 -13.10
N ASN A 103 2.22 10.53 -12.22
CA ASN A 103 1.79 11.90 -11.97
C ASN A 103 2.61 12.58 -10.86
N LYS A 104 3.46 11.81 -10.15
CA LYS A 104 4.33 12.29 -9.07
C LYS A 104 3.59 12.88 -7.87
N ILE A 105 2.29 12.59 -7.73
CA ILE A 105 1.40 13.15 -6.71
C ILE A 105 0.68 12.05 -5.92
N THR A 106 0.24 10.99 -6.61
CA THR A 106 -0.48 9.88 -5.99
C THR A 106 0.31 8.58 -6.07
N ALA A 107 0.20 7.75 -5.04
CA ALA A 107 0.83 6.43 -5.03
C ALA A 107 0.06 5.43 -4.16
N TYR A 108 -0.03 4.18 -4.58
CA TYR A 108 -0.49 3.11 -3.69
C TYR A 108 0.54 2.84 -2.60
N ALA A 109 0.08 2.49 -1.40
CA ALA A 109 0.90 2.02 -0.30
C ALA A 109 0.47 0.60 0.09
N PHE A 110 1.42 -0.31 0.16
CA PHE A 110 1.21 -1.67 0.67
C PHE A 110 2.18 -1.90 1.80
N VAL A 111 1.68 -2.13 3.02
CA VAL A 111 2.47 -2.32 4.23
C VAL A 111 2.20 -3.72 4.77
N VAL A 112 3.27 -4.46 5.04
CA VAL A 112 3.20 -5.79 5.66
C VAL A 112 4.01 -5.79 6.94
N TYR A 113 3.36 -6.14 8.05
CA TYR A 113 3.98 -6.31 9.35
C TYR A 113 4.54 -7.73 9.49
N VAL A 114 5.64 -7.86 10.23
CA VAL A 114 6.27 -9.15 10.52
C VAL A 114 5.33 -10.09 11.29
N GLY A 115 4.38 -9.56 12.06
CA GLY A 115 3.30 -10.32 12.70
C GLY A 115 2.23 -10.84 11.74
N GLY A 116 2.33 -10.56 10.44
CA GLY A 116 1.39 -11.01 9.40
C GLY A 116 0.15 -10.13 9.25
N GLY A 117 0.08 -9.00 9.94
CA GLY A 117 -0.89 -7.94 9.64
C GLY A 117 -0.50 -7.15 8.39
N TYR A 118 -1.45 -6.49 7.76
CA TYR A 118 -1.22 -5.60 6.63
C TYR A 118 -2.03 -4.32 6.75
N ILE A 119 -1.59 -3.28 6.04
CA ILE A 119 -2.33 -2.05 5.79
C ILE A 119 -2.12 -1.71 4.32
N ASP A 120 -3.16 -1.20 3.68
CA ASP A 120 -3.11 -0.59 2.37
C ASP A 120 -3.77 0.78 2.36
N GLY A 121 -3.57 1.50 1.25
CA GLY A 121 -4.12 2.83 1.08
C GLY A 121 -3.49 3.57 -0.10
N ILE A 122 -3.90 4.83 -0.24
CA ILE A 122 -3.43 5.72 -1.30
C ILE A 122 -2.79 6.95 -0.66
N ILE A 123 -1.55 7.22 -1.05
CA ILE A 123 -0.85 8.46 -0.74
C ILE A 123 -1.35 9.54 -1.70
N LEU A 124 -1.70 10.69 -1.15
CA LEU A 124 -2.26 11.84 -1.87
C LEU A 124 -1.43 13.10 -1.60
N ASP A 125 -1.68 14.15 -2.39
CA ASP A 125 -1.05 15.47 -2.26
C ASP A 125 0.49 15.42 -2.14
N ASP A 126 1.11 14.56 -2.97
CA ASP A 126 2.57 14.34 -3.00
C ASP A 126 3.12 13.96 -1.61
N GLY A 127 2.44 13.05 -0.91
CA GLY A 127 2.91 12.52 0.37
C GLY A 127 2.48 13.30 1.61
N ARG A 128 1.63 14.32 1.47
CA ARG A 128 1.15 15.15 2.59
C ARG A 128 -0.10 14.60 3.25
N SER A 129 -0.86 13.79 2.54
CA SER A 129 -2.04 13.10 3.06
C SER A 129 -2.05 11.65 2.57
N ALA A 130 -2.86 10.84 3.23
CA ALA A 130 -3.14 9.47 2.83
C ALA A 130 -4.63 9.20 3.02
N ASP A 131 -5.14 8.29 2.21
CA ASP A 131 -6.47 7.72 2.27
C ASP A 131 -6.33 6.22 2.57
N ASP A 132 -6.77 5.81 3.75
CA ASP A 132 -6.75 4.43 4.25
C ASP A 132 -8.07 3.68 3.99
N SER A 133 -8.97 4.28 3.21
CA SER A 133 -10.25 3.64 2.84
C SER A 133 -10.14 2.71 1.64
N TRP A 134 -9.06 2.80 0.86
CA TRP A 134 -8.82 1.90 -0.24
C TRP A 134 -8.47 0.50 0.28
N ASP A 135 -9.33 -0.47 -0.01
CA ASP A 135 -9.17 -1.88 0.39
C ASP A 135 -8.94 -2.72 -0.86
N GLY A 136 -7.68 -3.04 -1.13
CA GLY A 136 -7.26 -3.74 -2.34
C GLY A 136 -7.21 -5.25 -2.16
N VAL A 137 -7.50 -6.02 -3.21
CA VAL A 137 -7.29 -7.48 -3.19
C VAL A 137 -5.87 -7.82 -3.65
N TRP A 138 -4.99 -8.13 -2.70
CA TRP A 138 -3.61 -8.56 -2.94
C TRP A 138 -3.20 -9.69 -1.98
N ASN A 139 -2.09 -10.36 -2.26
CA ASN A 139 -1.60 -11.46 -1.42
C ASN A 139 -0.23 -11.14 -0.85
N TYR A 140 0.06 -11.65 0.34
CA TYR A 140 1.36 -11.52 0.97
C TYR A 140 1.70 -12.77 1.80
N GLY A 141 2.99 -12.97 2.03
CA GLY A 141 3.54 -14.06 2.85
C GLY A 141 4.69 -13.54 3.68
N VAL A 142 4.82 -14.01 4.92
CA VAL A 142 5.88 -13.59 5.84
C VAL A 142 6.52 -14.83 6.46
N LYS A 143 7.85 -14.87 6.47
CA LYS A 143 8.61 -15.93 7.12
C LYS A 143 9.77 -15.37 7.90
N ILE A 144 9.87 -15.80 9.15
CA ILE A 144 10.93 -15.37 10.07
C ILE A 144 11.95 -16.50 10.21
N TYR A 145 13.22 -16.15 10.09
CA TYR A 145 14.37 -17.02 10.30
C TYR A 145 15.18 -16.52 11.50
N ASP A 146 16.27 -17.22 11.81
CA ASP A 146 17.16 -16.83 12.91
C ASP A 146 17.95 -15.54 12.60
N ASP A 147 18.25 -15.27 11.33
CA ASP A 147 19.15 -14.20 10.88
C ASP A 147 18.49 -13.14 9.99
N ARG A 148 17.22 -13.35 9.62
CA ARG A 148 16.43 -12.45 8.76
C ARG A 148 14.94 -12.73 8.87
N TYR A 149 14.15 -11.86 8.27
CA TYR A 149 12.80 -12.20 7.84
C TYR A 149 12.64 -11.89 6.36
N GLU A 150 11.72 -12.60 5.72
CA GLU A 150 11.39 -12.45 4.32
C GLU A 150 9.89 -12.17 4.19
N VAL A 151 9.57 -11.26 3.28
CA VAL A 151 8.18 -10.89 2.96
C VAL A 151 8.02 -10.97 1.46
N GLU A 152 6.96 -11.62 1.00
CA GLU A 152 6.56 -11.64 -0.40
C GLU A 152 5.21 -10.94 -0.55
N ILE A 153 5.07 -10.15 -1.61
CA ILE A 153 3.86 -9.40 -1.94
C ILE A 153 3.54 -9.67 -3.41
N LYS A 154 2.28 -9.98 -3.68
CA LYS A 154 1.71 -10.14 -5.02
C LYS A 154 0.57 -9.16 -5.19
N ILE A 155 0.74 -8.23 -6.12
CA ILE A 155 -0.25 -7.22 -6.49
C ILE A 155 -0.74 -7.57 -7.90
N SER A 156 -2.02 -7.88 -8.02
CA SER A 156 -2.65 -8.10 -9.33
C SER A 156 -2.83 -6.74 -10.02
N PHE A 157 -2.46 -6.65 -11.31
CA PHE A 157 -2.73 -5.45 -12.11
C PHE A 157 -4.22 -5.17 -12.25
N LYS A 158 -5.10 -6.14 -12.00
CA LYS A 158 -6.56 -5.93 -11.97
C LYS A 158 -7.04 -5.27 -10.69
N SER A 159 -6.26 -5.36 -9.61
CA SER A 159 -6.65 -4.82 -8.30
C SER A 159 -6.26 -3.36 -8.13
N ILE A 160 -5.46 -2.80 -9.05
CA ILE A 160 -4.95 -1.43 -8.98
C ILE A 160 -5.26 -0.68 -10.27
N HIS A 161 -5.46 0.63 -10.15
CA HIS A 161 -5.54 1.51 -11.31
C HIS A 161 -4.13 1.92 -11.77
N TYR A 162 -3.99 2.14 -13.08
CA TYR A 162 -2.71 2.54 -13.67
C TYR A 162 -2.89 3.15 -15.06
N LYS A 163 -1.91 3.97 -15.45
CA LYS A 163 -1.88 4.61 -16.76
C LYS A 163 -1.40 3.64 -17.83
N LYS A 164 -2.27 3.34 -18.81
CA LYS A 164 -1.94 2.48 -19.94
C LYS A 164 -0.83 3.09 -20.80
N GLY A 165 0.09 2.24 -21.25
CA GLY A 165 1.23 2.62 -22.08
C GLY A 165 2.36 3.34 -21.34
N LEU A 166 2.24 3.51 -20.01
CA LEU A 166 3.33 3.98 -19.17
C LEU A 166 4.26 2.80 -18.84
N ASN A 167 5.52 2.91 -19.26
CA ASN A 167 6.55 1.88 -19.09
C ASN A 167 7.43 2.09 -17.84
N GLU A 168 7.25 3.22 -17.16
CA GLU A 168 8.01 3.62 -15.98
C GLU A 168 7.05 4.09 -14.88
N TRP A 169 7.11 3.45 -13.72
CA TRP A 169 6.36 3.87 -12.53
C TRP A 169 7.31 4.49 -11.51
N GLY A 170 6.77 5.35 -10.65
CA GLY A 170 7.51 5.78 -9.46
C GLY A 170 7.47 4.68 -8.40
N VAL A 171 8.59 4.40 -7.75
CA VAL A 171 8.63 3.43 -6.64
C VAL A 171 9.51 3.91 -5.48
N ASN A 172 9.07 3.61 -4.26
CA ASN A 172 9.93 3.65 -3.10
C ASN A 172 9.63 2.45 -2.18
N PHE A 173 10.62 2.07 -1.38
CA PHE A 173 10.52 0.99 -0.42
C PHE A 173 10.91 1.50 0.95
N LYS A 174 10.27 0.99 1.98
CA LYS A 174 10.51 1.34 3.37
C LYS A 174 10.67 0.09 4.22
N ARG A 175 11.50 0.19 5.24
CA ARG A 175 11.55 -0.75 6.35
C ARG A 175 11.48 0.00 7.68
N ASP A 176 10.67 -0.52 8.60
CA ASP A 176 10.62 -0.09 10.00
C ASP A 176 11.31 -1.14 10.87
N ILE A 177 12.33 -0.73 11.63
CA ILE A 177 13.05 -1.55 12.61
C ILE A 177 12.70 -1.00 14.00
N ILE A 178 11.68 -1.58 14.63
CA ILE A 178 11.00 -0.97 15.78
C ILE A 178 11.90 -0.91 17.01
N VAL A 179 12.71 -1.95 17.22
CA VAL A 179 13.62 -2.04 18.37
C VAL A 179 14.64 -0.90 18.41
N ASN A 180 15.05 -0.39 17.25
CA ASN A 180 15.99 0.74 17.12
C ASN A 180 15.29 2.09 16.94
N GLN A 181 13.95 2.11 16.80
CA GLN A 181 13.19 3.28 16.33
C GLN A 181 13.74 3.80 14.99
N GLU A 182 14.11 2.87 14.12
CA GLU A 182 14.81 3.14 12.87
C GLU A 182 13.86 2.96 11.69
N VAL A 183 13.98 3.88 10.73
CA VAL A 183 13.19 3.89 9.52
C VAL A 183 14.13 4.07 8.35
N ASP A 184 14.12 3.09 7.45
CA ASP A 184 14.97 3.07 6.26
C ASP A 184 14.14 3.22 5.01
N TYR A 185 14.66 3.98 4.04
CA TYR A 185 14.08 4.08 2.71
C TYR A 185 15.07 3.71 1.62
N TRP A 186 14.56 3.15 0.52
CA TRP A 186 15.40 2.91 -0.65
C TRP A 186 15.80 4.24 -1.30
N VAL A 187 14.85 5.11 -1.60
CA VAL A 187 15.12 6.50 -1.99
C VAL A 187 14.95 7.40 -0.79
N GLU A 188 15.95 8.26 -0.56
CA GLU A 188 16.01 9.16 0.59
C GLU A 188 14.72 9.96 0.77
N VAL A 189 14.18 9.90 1.98
CA VAL A 189 13.12 10.78 2.46
C VAL A 189 13.75 11.73 3.45
N SER A 190 13.66 13.04 3.20
CA SER A 190 14.24 14.01 4.13
C SER A 190 13.35 14.22 5.35
N GLN A 191 13.94 14.41 6.53
CA GLN A 191 13.16 14.78 7.72
C GLN A 191 12.55 16.18 7.62
N GLU A 192 13.21 17.12 6.92
CA GLU A 192 12.74 18.50 6.78
C GLU A 192 11.52 18.58 5.85
N GLU A 193 11.59 17.90 4.72
CA GLU A 193 10.53 17.92 3.72
C GLU A 193 9.44 16.87 4.00
N GLY A 194 9.83 15.72 4.55
CA GLY A 194 8.96 14.56 4.70
C GLY A 194 8.83 13.74 3.41
N PHE A 195 7.87 12.82 3.42
CA PHE A 195 7.62 11.90 2.32
C PHE A 195 7.09 12.64 1.08
N ARG A 196 7.65 12.32 -0.11
CA ARG A 196 7.28 12.95 -1.39
C ARG A 196 7.21 11.89 -2.49
N VAL A 197 6.04 11.77 -3.11
CA VAL A 197 5.82 10.87 -4.27
C VAL A 197 6.67 11.33 -5.45
N SER A 198 6.82 12.64 -5.61
CA SER A 198 7.60 13.27 -6.67
C SER A 198 9.09 12.93 -6.66
N LYS A 199 9.59 12.43 -5.52
CA LYS A 199 10.98 12.04 -5.29
C LYS A 199 11.23 10.53 -5.34
N PHE A 200 10.22 9.74 -5.68
CA PHE A 200 10.40 8.30 -5.83
C PHE A 200 11.45 7.95 -6.87
N GLY A 201 12.03 6.76 -6.73
CA GLY A 201 12.88 6.18 -7.75
C GLY A 201 12.05 5.66 -8.92
N VAL A 202 12.72 5.10 -9.92
CA VAL A 202 12.07 4.63 -11.15
C VAL A 202 12.00 3.11 -11.16
N LEU A 203 10.79 2.59 -11.38
CA LEU A 203 10.52 1.20 -11.70
C LEU A 203 10.33 1.06 -13.20
N LYS A 204 11.27 0.43 -13.89
CA LYS A 204 11.25 0.27 -15.35
C LYS A 204 10.72 -1.07 -15.78
N GLY A 205 10.35 -1.17 -17.06
CA GLY A 205 10.02 -2.44 -17.70
C GLY A 205 8.58 -2.89 -17.48
N ILE A 206 7.70 -2.01 -16.96
CA ILE A 206 6.28 -2.31 -16.78
C ILE A 206 5.67 -2.71 -18.12
N SER A 207 5.21 -3.97 -18.22
CA SER A 207 4.63 -4.52 -19.45
C SER A 207 3.20 -5.01 -19.25
N SER A 208 2.43 -4.32 -18.40
CA SER A 208 1.03 -4.69 -18.15
C SER A 208 0.14 -4.32 -19.34
N ASN A 209 -0.33 -5.34 -20.06
CA ASN A 209 -1.38 -5.22 -21.08
C ASN A 209 -2.74 -5.74 -20.57
N VAL A 210 -2.88 -5.93 -19.25
CA VAL A 210 -4.09 -6.50 -18.66
C VAL A 210 -5.26 -5.59 -18.98
N THR A 211 -6.19 -6.11 -19.78
CA THR A 211 -7.51 -5.55 -19.94
C THR A 211 -8.47 -6.52 -19.28
N GLY A 212 -9.06 -6.09 -18.17
CA GLY A 212 -9.99 -6.90 -17.39
C GLY A 212 -11.19 -6.05 -17.01
N TYR A 213 -12.38 -6.63 -17.05
CA TYR A 213 -13.54 -6.07 -16.40
C TYR A 213 -13.43 -6.42 -14.91
N HIS A 214 -13.16 -5.44 -14.06
CA HIS A 214 -13.26 -5.63 -12.61
C HIS A 214 -14.68 -5.30 -12.21
N PHE A 215 -15.41 -6.28 -11.68
CA PHE A 215 -16.81 -6.13 -11.31
C PHE A 215 -17.02 -6.73 -9.93
N GLU A 216 -17.40 -5.88 -8.98
CA GLU A 216 -17.67 -6.25 -7.60
C GLU A 216 -19.14 -6.04 -7.29
N VAL A 217 -19.70 -6.99 -6.55
CA VAL A 217 -21.10 -6.99 -6.13
C VAL A 217 -21.14 -7.17 -4.63
N TYR A 218 -21.69 -6.19 -3.94
CA TYR A 218 -21.87 -6.20 -2.49
C TYR A 218 -23.37 -6.33 -2.18
N PRO A 219 -23.88 -7.56 -1.98
CA PRO A 219 -25.25 -7.77 -1.52
C PRO A 219 -25.35 -7.52 -0.02
N GLU A 220 -26.30 -6.69 0.38
CA GLU A 220 -26.55 -6.34 1.78
C GLU A 220 -28.02 -6.62 2.13
N GLY A 221 -28.27 -7.13 3.33
CA GLY A 221 -29.61 -7.52 3.77
C GLY A 221 -29.81 -7.28 5.25
N PHE A 222 -30.95 -6.71 5.62
CA PHE A 222 -31.27 -6.34 6.99
C PHE A 222 -32.70 -6.72 7.34
N PHE A 223 -32.88 -7.22 8.56
CA PHE A 223 -34.20 -7.46 9.14
C PHE A 223 -34.41 -6.55 10.34
N ARG A 224 -35.55 -5.87 10.40
CA ARG A 224 -35.98 -5.07 11.55
C ARG A 224 -37.20 -5.74 12.18
N LEU A 225 -37.15 -5.87 13.51
CA LEU A 225 -38.25 -6.34 14.35
C LEU A 225 -38.74 -5.17 15.21
N ASP A 226 -39.84 -4.54 14.80
CA ASP A 226 -40.48 -3.49 15.58
C ASP A 226 -41.48 -4.16 16.54
N LYS A 227 -41.28 -4.03 17.86
CA LYS A 227 -42.20 -4.58 18.87
C LYS A 227 -42.72 -3.47 19.79
N VAL A 228 -43.93 -3.00 19.51
CA VAL A 228 -44.69 -2.12 20.42
C VAL A 228 -45.45 -3.00 21.41
N SER A 229 -45.52 -2.59 22.68
CA SER A 229 -45.83 -3.43 23.85
C SER A 229 -47.17 -4.20 23.83
N LEU A 230 -48.04 -3.98 22.84
CA LEU A 230 -49.35 -4.61 22.68
C LEU A 230 -49.67 -5.09 21.24
N GLU A 231 -48.75 -4.96 20.28
CA GLU A 231 -48.97 -5.37 18.87
C GLU A 231 -48.05 -6.54 18.46
N ALA A 232 -48.48 -7.30 17.45
CA ALA A 232 -47.65 -8.33 16.85
C ALA A 232 -46.38 -7.69 16.27
N ALA A 233 -45.22 -8.35 16.46
CA ALA A 233 -43.95 -7.83 15.98
C ALA A 233 -44.01 -7.62 14.45
N GLU A 234 -43.73 -6.41 14.00
CA GLU A 234 -43.68 -6.10 12.57
C GLU A 234 -42.30 -6.49 12.03
N PHE A 235 -42.28 -7.43 11.08
CA PHE A 235 -41.06 -7.89 10.43
C PHE A 235 -40.84 -7.14 9.13
N LYS A 236 -39.79 -6.32 9.06
CA LYS A 236 -39.39 -5.60 7.84
C LYS A 236 -38.07 -6.16 7.34
N LEU A 237 -38.09 -6.77 6.16
CA LEU A 237 -36.89 -7.16 5.42
C LEU A 237 -36.56 -6.06 4.42
N LYS A 238 -35.31 -5.61 4.44
CA LYS A 238 -34.75 -4.70 3.43
C LYS A 238 -33.44 -5.28 2.92
N GLY A 239 -33.03 -4.88 1.73
CA GLY A 239 -31.72 -5.18 1.20
C GLY A 239 -31.26 -4.09 0.26
N SER A 240 -29.96 -3.94 0.14
CA SER A 240 -29.26 -3.10 -0.82
C SER A 240 -28.33 -3.96 -1.65
N LEU A 241 -28.02 -3.49 -2.85
CA LEU A 241 -27.04 -4.12 -3.72
C LEU A 241 -26.13 -3.03 -4.26
N ASN A 242 -24.87 -3.02 -3.87
CA ASN A 242 -23.88 -2.12 -4.45
C ASN A 242 -23.10 -2.85 -5.54
N LEU A 243 -22.87 -2.16 -6.64
CA LEU A 243 -22.17 -2.64 -7.83
C LEU A 243 -21.04 -1.65 -8.12
N LYS A 244 -19.84 -2.19 -8.28
CA LYS A 244 -18.66 -1.43 -8.72
C LYS A 244 -18.13 -2.07 -9.99
N TRP A 245 -17.92 -1.27 -11.02
CA TRP A 245 -17.45 -1.73 -12.31
C TRP A 245 -16.34 -0.83 -12.86
N ASP A 246 -15.13 -1.36 -12.94
CA ASP A 246 -14.03 -0.68 -13.64
C ASP A 246 -14.18 -0.90 -15.14
N VAL A 247 -14.71 0.12 -15.81
CA VAL A 247 -14.90 0.18 -17.26
C VAL A 247 -13.54 0.24 -17.97
N THR A 248 -12.57 0.95 -17.37
CA THR A 248 -11.17 0.99 -17.79
C THR A 248 -10.26 1.00 -16.57
N SER A 249 -8.94 0.83 -16.75
CA SER A 249 -7.94 0.95 -15.67
C SER A 249 -7.81 2.36 -15.07
N GLN A 250 -8.65 3.30 -15.52
CA GLN A 250 -8.72 4.69 -15.07
C GLN A 250 -10.18 5.15 -14.88
N THR A 251 -11.17 4.24 -14.96
CA THR A 251 -12.59 4.63 -14.93
C THR A 251 -13.42 3.58 -14.24
N THR A 252 -13.95 3.95 -13.08
CA THR A 252 -14.87 3.15 -12.28
C THR A 252 -16.28 3.70 -12.36
N LEU A 253 -17.25 2.81 -12.47
CA LEU A 253 -18.68 3.09 -12.39
C LEU A 253 -19.25 2.43 -11.14
N ASN A 254 -19.79 3.25 -10.24
CA ASN A 254 -20.47 2.81 -9.03
C ASN A 254 -21.99 2.96 -9.18
N ALA A 255 -22.73 1.91 -8.83
CA ALA A 255 -24.19 1.90 -8.87
C ALA A 255 -24.77 1.16 -7.66
N THR A 256 -25.83 1.71 -7.06
CA THR A 256 -26.55 1.07 -5.95
C THR A 256 -28.00 0.83 -6.33
N ALA A 257 -28.48 -0.40 -6.12
CA ALA A 257 -29.90 -0.75 -6.19
C ALA A 257 -30.49 -0.87 -4.79
N PHE A 258 -31.71 -0.35 -4.62
CA PHE A 258 -32.44 -0.33 -3.35
C PHE A 258 -31.67 0.32 -2.17
N PRO A 259 -31.14 1.55 -2.32
CA PRO A 259 -30.36 2.18 -1.27
C PRO A 259 -31.21 2.40 0.00
N ASP A 260 -30.73 1.92 1.16
CA ASP A 260 -31.32 2.24 2.46
C ASP A 260 -30.45 3.26 3.21
N PHE A 261 -30.73 4.55 3.00
CA PHE A 261 -30.02 5.66 3.67
C PHE A 261 -30.30 5.76 5.18
N ALA A 262 -31.14 4.86 5.73
CA ALA A 262 -31.42 4.81 7.16
C ALA A 262 -30.26 4.20 7.99
N GLN A 263 -29.18 3.78 7.35
CA GLN A 263 -27.94 3.27 7.96
C GLN A 263 -26.74 4.20 7.76
N ILE A 264 -26.95 5.51 7.62
CA ILE A 264 -25.87 6.43 7.98
C ILE A 264 -25.61 6.15 9.46
N GLU A 265 -24.38 5.72 9.81
CA GLU A 265 -23.93 5.74 11.21
C GLU A 265 -24.40 7.07 11.77
N SER A 266 -25.31 7.04 12.74
CA SER A 266 -25.81 8.27 13.37
C SER A 266 -24.59 9.08 13.74
N ASP A 267 -24.45 10.27 13.16
CA ASP A 267 -23.35 11.19 13.43
C ASP A 267 -23.03 11.11 14.92
N PRO A 268 -21.80 10.74 15.32
CA PRO A 268 -21.49 10.61 16.73
C PRO A 268 -21.92 11.93 17.38
N PHE A 269 -22.77 11.84 18.41
CA PHE A 269 -23.29 13.03 19.08
C PHE A 269 -22.11 13.69 19.80
N THR A 270 -21.41 14.56 19.10
CA THR A 270 -20.30 15.35 19.63
C THR A 270 -20.87 16.65 20.16
N LEU A 271 -20.85 16.80 21.49
CA LEU A 271 -21.20 18.06 22.15
C LEU A 271 -20.10 19.09 21.86
N ASN A 272 -20.21 19.81 20.74
CA ASN A 272 -19.28 20.89 20.41
C ASN A 272 -19.70 22.18 21.14
N LEU A 273 -18.94 22.53 22.18
CA LEU A 273 -19.12 23.76 22.96
C LEU A 273 -18.25 24.92 22.46
N SER A 274 -17.57 24.75 21.32
CA SER A 274 -16.72 25.76 20.69
C SER A 274 -17.51 26.58 19.66
N GLN A 275 -16.93 27.70 19.25
CA GLN A 275 -17.47 28.60 18.21
C GLN A 275 -17.15 28.17 16.78
N TYR A 276 -16.55 26.99 16.58
CA TYR A 276 -16.15 26.45 15.28
C TYR A 276 -17.05 25.26 14.91
N GLU A 277 -17.32 25.08 13.62
CA GLU A 277 -18.13 23.98 13.09
C GLU A 277 -17.43 22.62 13.29
N THR A 278 -18.22 21.58 13.61
CA THR A 278 -17.74 20.21 13.67
C THR A 278 -17.73 19.63 12.26
N TYR A 279 -16.56 19.22 11.78
CA TYR A 279 -16.44 18.46 10.54
C TYR A 279 -16.44 16.97 10.89
N LEU A 280 -17.34 16.20 10.27
CA LEU A 280 -17.40 14.74 10.40
C LEU A 280 -16.80 14.11 9.15
N SER A 281 -16.00 13.06 9.32
CA SER A 281 -15.49 12.26 8.21
C SER A 281 -16.64 11.54 7.51
N GLU A 282 -16.71 11.62 6.18
CA GLU A 282 -17.68 10.84 5.39
C GLU A 282 -17.36 9.34 5.52
N ARG A 283 -18.38 8.54 5.80
CA ARG A 283 -18.25 7.09 6.07
C ARG A 283 -19.07 6.22 5.14
N ARG A 284 -19.86 6.82 4.25
CA ARG A 284 -20.65 6.09 3.27
C ARG A 284 -19.72 5.57 2.17
N PRO A 285 -19.60 4.25 1.95
CA PRO A 285 -18.67 3.67 0.97
C PRO A 285 -18.78 4.31 -0.42
N PHE A 286 -20.02 4.61 -0.85
CA PHE A 286 -20.29 5.28 -2.14
C PHE A 286 -19.65 6.67 -2.31
N PHE A 287 -19.50 7.44 -1.23
CA PHE A 287 -18.98 8.82 -1.28
C PHE A 287 -17.49 8.91 -0.93
N ILE A 288 -16.91 7.82 -0.42
CA ILE A 288 -15.48 7.72 -0.14
C ILE A 288 -14.71 7.34 -1.42
N GLU A 289 -15.33 6.56 -2.31
CA GLU A 289 -14.68 6.13 -3.54
C GLU A 289 -14.68 7.20 -4.64
N GLY A 290 -13.48 7.59 -5.11
CA GLY A 290 -13.29 8.52 -6.24
C GLY A 290 -12.37 9.72 -5.98
N PHE A 291 -11.66 9.78 -4.85
CA PHE A 291 -10.67 10.82 -4.55
C PHE A 291 -9.27 10.56 -5.16
N GLU A 292 -9.13 9.57 -6.04
CA GLU A 292 -7.90 9.28 -6.80
C GLU A 292 -7.55 10.35 -7.86
#